data_AF-A0A257M538-F1
#
_entry.id   AF-A0A257M538-F1
#
_cell.length_a   1.000
_cell.length_b   1.000
_cell.length_c   1.000
_cell.angle_alpha   90.00
_cell.angle_beta   90.00
_cell.angle_gamma   90.00
#
_symmetry.space_group_name_H-M   'P 1'
#
loop_
_entity.id
_entity.type
_entity.pdbx_description
1 polymer ?
#
loop_
_entity_poly.entity_id
_entity_poly.type
_entity_poly.pdbx_seq_one_letter_code
_entity_poly.pdbx_strand_id
1 'polypeptide(L)'
;MLFKSIVATIGLLAVSGSLAAKEKRPNLEKTFEGLHGNFGTRNTDKATVISGPTAVKMLRGEAPGKCWQVKLGDVGFKLTIEDKLDLKVQECLARLEKLPPSYRKAFAIVSEGKKDGVAFYQDLEGASAHGSQDYLNLVKDADALVIAHECGHVLEQRVTSKLPKTLAQWKSAIKKDGISVSAYGDQVAHEDLAEFSYVYATCLDGGKLDALQALSPLRFSEWEDILKAAEPVKVP
;
A
#
# COMPACT_ATOMS: atom_id res chain seq x y z
N MET A 1 -27.79 -47.23 -63.51
CA MET A 1 -26.87 -46.32 -62.80
C MET A 1 -27.68 -45.20 -62.16
N LEU A 2 -27.81 -45.14 -60.84
CA LEU A 2 -27.42 -43.97 -60.03
C LEU A 2 -27.65 -44.28 -58.55
N PHE A 3 -26.81 -43.65 -57.73
CA PHE A 3 -26.34 -44.07 -56.42
C PHE A 3 -27.35 -43.97 -55.27
N LYS A 4 -27.29 -44.98 -54.38
CA LYS A 4 -27.75 -44.93 -52.98
C LYS A 4 -26.90 -43.90 -52.22
N SER A 5 -27.54 -42.98 -51.49
CA SER A 5 -26.86 -42.17 -50.47
C SER A 5 -27.31 -42.63 -49.09
N ILE A 6 -26.32 -43.09 -48.32
CA ILE A 6 -26.39 -43.47 -46.92
C ILE A 6 -26.32 -42.18 -46.09
N VAL A 7 -27.35 -41.89 -45.30
CA VAL A 7 -27.30 -40.82 -44.30
C VAL A 7 -26.64 -41.38 -43.05
N ALA A 8 -25.41 -40.94 -42.78
CA ALA A 8 -24.69 -41.21 -41.54
C ALA A 8 -25.18 -40.25 -40.45
N THR A 9 -25.79 -40.79 -39.39
CA THR A 9 -26.16 -40.03 -38.20
C THR A 9 -24.91 -39.84 -37.33
N ILE A 10 -24.37 -38.61 -37.31
CA ILE A 10 -23.32 -38.22 -36.36
C ILE A 10 -24.00 -37.96 -35.01
N GLY A 11 -23.77 -38.86 -34.05
CA GLY A 11 -24.14 -38.66 -32.66
C GLY A 11 -23.27 -37.56 -32.03
N LEU A 12 -23.87 -36.43 -31.70
CA LEU A 12 -23.24 -35.35 -30.96
C LEU A 12 -23.22 -35.75 -29.47
N LEU A 13 -22.08 -36.26 -28.98
CA LEU A 13 -21.85 -36.36 -27.54
C LEU A 13 -21.67 -34.94 -26.98
N ALA A 14 -22.69 -34.42 -26.31
CA ALA A 14 -22.57 -33.24 -25.49
C ALA A 14 -21.75 -33.59 -24.24
N VAL A 15 -20.49 -33.16 -24.19
CA VAL A 15 -19.71 -33.14 -22.95
C VAL A 15 -20.26 -31.99 -22.11
N SER A 16 -21.10 -32.31 -21.12
CA SER A 16 -21.52 -31.36 -20.09
C SER A 16 -20.34 -31.04 -19.19
N GLY A 17 -19.49 -30.12 -19.63
CA GLY A 17 -18.56 -29.43 -18.77
C GLY A 17 -19.35 -28.60 -17.76
N SER A 18 -19.52 -29.13 -16.55
CA SER A 18 -19.91 -28.33 -15.40
C SER A 18 -18.83 -27.28 -15.20
N LEU A 19 -19.11 -26.03 -15.59
CA LEU A 19 -18.43 -24.86 -15.06
C LEU A 19 -18.88 -24.76 -13.59
N ALA A 20 -18.24 -25.54 -12.72
CA ALA A 20 -18.35 -25.34 -11.29
C ALA A 20 -17.98 -23.89 -11.03
N ALA A 21 -18.95 -23.08 -10.59
CA ALA A 21 -18.70 -21.72 -10.17
C ALA A 21 -17.61 -21.79 -9.11
N LYS A 22 -16.42 -21.24 -9.44
CA LYS A 22 -15.30 -21.16 -8.50
C LYS A 22 -15.84 -20.42 -7.28
N GLU A 23 -15.97 -21.10 -6.14
CA GLU A 23 -16.42 -20.45 -4.91
C GLU A 23 -15.62 -19.16 -4.74
N LYS A 24 -16.32 -18.04 -4.60
CA LYS A 24 -15.67 -16.75 -4.36
C LYS A 24 -14.92 -16.89 -3.05
N ARG A 25 -13.59 -17.00 -3.13
CA ARG A 25 -12.73 -16.95 -1.96
C ARG A 25 -13.09 -15.70 -1.17
N PRO A 26 -13.26 -15.79 0.16
CA PRO A 26 -13.42 -14.60 0.97
C PRO A 26 -12.27 -13.63 0.69
N ASN A 27 -12.55 -12.33 0.77
CA ASN A 27 -11.65 -11.29 0.35
C ASN A 27 -11.57 -10.23 1.44
N LEU A 28 -10.35 -9.94 1.93
CA LEU A 28 -10.13 -9.06 3.08
C LEU A 28 -10.56 -7.61 2.78
N GLU A 29 -10.15 -7.07 1.63
CA GLU A 29 -10.54 -5.71 1.18
C GLU A 29 -12.05 -5.53 1.21
N LYS A 30 -12.81 -6.40 0.54
CA LYS A 30 -14.28 -6.37 0.55
C LYS A 30 -14.89 -6.59 1.92
N THR A 31 -14.25 -7.38 2.78
CA THR A 31 -14.75 -7.62 4.14
C THR A 31 -14.69 -6.35 4.99
N PHE A 32 -13.70 -5.49 4.72
CA PHE A 32 -13.44 -4.27 5.50
C PHE A 32 -13.72 -2.97 4.74
N GLU A 33 -14.24 -3.03 3.51
CA GLU A 33 -14.50 -1.87 2.64
C GLU A 33 -15.36 -0.79 3.31
N GLY A 34 -16.29 -1.20 4.17
CA GLY A 34 -17.15 -0.27 4.94
C GLY A 34 -16.39 0.66 5.89
N LEU A 35 -15.11 0.38 6.17
CA LEU A 35 -14.24 1.24 6.98
C LEU A 35 -13.60 2.37 6.16
N HIS A 36 -13.49 2.23 4.84
CA HIS A 36 -12.72 3.13 3.96
C HIS A 36 -13.19 4.58 4.06
N GLY A 37 -14.51 4.81 4.04
CA GLY A 37 -15.08 6.16 4.07
C GLY A 37 -14.78 6.96 5.34
N ASN A 38 -14.46 6.28 6.44
CA ASN A 38 -14.13 6.89 7.73
C ASN A 38 -12.64 6.78 8.08
N PHE A 39 -11.80 6.29 7.17
CA PHE A 39 -10.40 6.05 7.46
C PHE A 39 -9.67 7.35 7.88
N GLY A 40 -9.06 7.28 9.07
CA GLY A 40 -8.27 8.36 9.66
C GLY A 40 -9.12 9.45 10.33
N THR A 41 -10.45 9.32 10.38
CA THR A 41 -11.33 10.29 11.06
C THR A 41 -11.18 10.25 12.59
N ARG A 42 -10.65 9.17 13.14
CA ARG A 42 -10.41 8.99 14.59
C ARG A 42 -9.02 9.47 15.02
N ASN A 43 -8.11 9.68 14.08
CA ASN A 43 -6.79 10.17 14.38
C ASN A 43 -6.84 11.69 14.63
N THR A 44 -6.35 12.10 15.79
CA THR A 44 -6.40 13.50 16.26
C THR A 44 -5.05 14.21 16.17
N ASP A 45 -3.98 13.48 15.84
CA ASP A 45 -2.65 14.07 15.72
C ASP A 45 -2.60 15.06 14.57
N LYS A 46 -1.91 16.18 14.81
CA LYS A 46 -1.71 17.24 13.84
C LYS A 46 -0.25 17.40 13.47
N ALA A 47 0.00 17.54 12.18
CA ALA A 47 1.33 17.79 11.66
C ALA A 47 1.68 19.26 11.86
N THR A 48 2.93 19.52 12.21
CA THR A 48 3.48 20.87 12.36
C THR A 48 4.66 21.04 11.42
N VAL A 49 4.69 22.12 10.66
CA VAL A 49 5.87 22.52 9.89
C VAL A 49 6.90 23.07 10.87
N ILE A 50 8.06 22.45 10.92
CA ILE A 50 9.19 22.85 11.77
C ILE A 50 10.04 23.92 11.07
N SER A 51 10.30 23.74 9.78
CA SER A 51 11.06 24.70 8.97
C SER A 51 10.81 24.54 7.47
N GLY A 52 11.20 25.55 6.69
CA GLY A 52 11.04 25.60 5.23
C GLY A 52 9.95 26.60 4.80
N PRO A 53 9.62 26.66 3.49
CA PRO A 53 10.20 25.83 2.44
C PRO A 53 11.66 26.17 2.14
N THR A 54 12.43 25.16 1.76
CA THR A 54 13.72 25.31 1.09
C THR A 54 13.58 24.82 -0.35
N ALA A 55 14.11 25.58 -1.32
CA ALA A 55 14.14 25.13 -2.70
C ALA A 55 15.07 23.91 -2.86
N VAL A 56 14.62 22.91 -3.61
CA VAL A 56 15.35 21.66 -3.85
C VAL A 56 15.24 21.25 -5.32
N LYS A 57 16.17 20.39 -5.75
CA LYS A 57 15.99 19.54 -6.92
C LYS A 57 15.57 18.16 -6.42
N MET A 58 14.35 17.76 -6.77
CA MET A 58 13.79 16.47 -6.37
C MET A 58 14.51 15.32 -7.09
N LEU A 59 14.65 14.17 -6.45
CA LEU A 59 15.42 13.03 -6.97
C LEU A 59 14.82 12.44 -8.25
N ARG A 60 13.49 12.42 -8.37
CA ARG A 60 12.84 11.97 -9.60
C ARG A 60 12.89 13.09 -10.64
N GLY A 61 13.69 12.87 -11.69
CA GLY A 61 13.74 13.75 -12.86
C GLY A 61 14.35 15.13 -12.61
N GLU A 62 15.01 15.36 -11.47
CA GLU A 62 15.56 16.66 -11.07
C GLU A 62 14.55 17.81 -11.08
N ALA A 63 13.27 17.51 -10.86
CA ALA A 63 12.21 18.51 -10.88
C ALA A 63 12.45 19.58 -9.81
N PRO A 64 12.24 20.88 -10.12
CA PRO A 64 12.29 21.92 -9.11
C PRO A 64 11.13 21.76 -8.13
N GLY A 65 11.42 21.86 -6.84
CA GLY A 65 10.42 21.75 -5.80
C GLY A 65 10.80 22.48 -4.51
N LYS A 66 9.90 22.41 -3.54
CA LYS A 66 10.06 22.97 -2.21
C LYS A 66 9.98 21.86 -1.17
N CYS A 67 10.87 21.89 -0.20
CA CYS A 67 10.94 20.92 0.89
C CYS A 67 10.71 21.60 2.24
N TRP A 68 9.90 20.96 3.09
CA TRP A 68 9.63 21.34 4.47
C TRP A 68 10.10 20.24 5.41
N GLN A 69 10.61 20.64 6.58
CA GLN A 69 10.74 19.73 7.72
C GLN A 69 9.43 19.76 8.50
N VAL A 70 8.88 18.58 8.77
CA VAL A 70 7.57 18.40 9.38
C VAL A 70 7.71 17.45 10.56
N LYS A 71 6.86 17.64 11.57
CA LYS A 71 6.66 16.69 12.67
C LYS A 71 5.19 16.27 12.73
N LEU A 72 4.92 14.97 12.88
CA LEU A 72 3.57 14.41 13.11
C LEU A 72 3.62 13.39 14.26
N GLY A 73 3.03 13.73 15.40
CA GLY A 73 3.32 13.03 16.66
C GLY A 73 4.81 13.15 16.99
N ASP A 74 5.47 12.04 17.32
CA ASP A 74 6.92 12.04 17.60
C ASP A 74 7.80 11.85 16.35
N VAL A 75 7.21 11.74 15.16
CA VAL A 75 7.94 11.45 13.93
C VAL A 75 8.26 12.73 13.18
N GLY A 76 9.56 13.00 13.01
CA GLY A 76 10.07 14.03 12.09
C GLY A 76 10.31 13.48 10.69
N PHE A 77 9.94 14.21 9.65
CA PHE A 77 10.11 13.82 8.26
C PHE A 77 10.15 15.03 7.32
N LYS A 78 10.61 14.81 6.08
CA LYS A 78 10.58 15.77 4.98
C LYS A 78 9.27 15.61 4.20
N LEU A 79 8.66 16.74 3.87
CA LEU A 79 7.59 16.83 2.88
C LEU A 79 8.11 17.66 1.71
N THR A 80 8.06 17.14 0.50
CA THR A 80 8.53 17.84 -0.70
C THR A 80 7.42 17.93 -1.73
N ILE A 81 7.25 19.09 -2.36
CA ILE A 81 6.21 19.33 -3.36
C ILE A 81 6.88 19.93 -4.60
N GLU A 82 6.63 19.34 -5.77
CA GLU A 82 7.06 19.88 -7.06
C GLU A 82 6.47 21.27 -7.29
N ASP A 83 7.27 22.22 -7.79
CA ASP A 83 6.85 23.62 -7.96
C ASP A 83 5.66 23.79 -8.93
N LYS A 84 5.46 22.86 -9.85
CA LYS A 84 4.35 22.89 -10.82
C LYS A 84 2.99 22.57 -10.20
N LEU A 85 2.98 21.95 -9.02
CA LEU A 85 1.75 21.65 -8.32
C LEU A 85 1.23 22.90 -7.59
N ASP A 86 -0.01 23.29 -7.88
CA ASP A 86 -0.77 24.21 -7.03
C ASP A 86 -1.35 23.46 -5.82
N LEU A 87 -0.47 22.82 -5.04
CA LEU A 87 -0.83 22.01 -3.88
C LEU A 87 -0.27 22.65 -2.61
N LYS A 88 -1.14 22.89 -1.63
CA LYS A 88 -0.72 23.51 -0.37
C LYS A 88 -0.12 22.49 0.57
N VAL A 89 0.90 22.90 1.33
CA VAL A 89 1.51 22.05 2.36
C VAL A 89 0.47 21.50 3.34
N GLN A 90 -0.52 22.31 3.74
CA GLN A 90 -1.58 21.91 4.66
C GLN A 90 -2.50 20.82 4.08
N GLU A 91 -2.75 20.83 2.77
CA GLU A 91 -3.56 19.81 2.10
C GLU A 91 -2.83 18.47 2.05
N CYS A 92 -1.51 18.50 1.83
CA CYS A 92 -0.66 17.31 1.93
C CYS A 92 -0.67 16.75 3.34
N LEU A 93 -0.45 17.61 4.34
CA LEU A 93 -0.40 17.23 5.75
C LEU A 93 -1.72 16.63 6.23
N ALA A 94 -2.87 17.20 5.82
CA ALA A 94 -4.18 16.67 6.19
C ALA A 94 -4.40 15.21 5.71
N ARG A 95 -3.74 14.79 4.63
CA ARG A 95 -3.77 13.40 4.16
C ARG A 95 -2.85 12.51 4.99
N LEU A 96 -1.64 12.99 5.28
CA LEU A 96 -0.65 12.26 6.09
C LEU A 96 -1.11 12.08 7.55
N GLU A 97 -1.84 13.05 8.08
CA GLU A 97 -2.47 13.00 9.41
C GLU A 97 -3.45 11.84 9.58
N LYS A 98 -4.04 11.32 8.49
CA LYS A 98 -4.98 10.18 8.56
C LYS A 98 -4.29 8.87 8.90
N LEU A 99 -2.99 8.73 8.63
CA LEU A 99 -2.28 7.46 8.81
C LEU A 99 -2.05 7.15 10.31
N PRO A 100 -2.26 5.89 10.74
CA PRO A 100 -2.00 5.48 12.11
C PRO A 100 -0.55 5.76 12.54
N PRO A 101 -0.28 6.02 13.83
CA PRO A 101 1.07 6.30 14.33
C PRO A 101 2.13 5.28 13.91
N SER A 102 1.78 3.98 13.87
CA SER A 102 2.70 2.90 13.48
C SER A 102 3.20 2.99 12.03
N TYR A 103 2.49 3.68 11.14
CA TYR A 103 2.83 3.82 9.72
C TYR A 103 3.76 5.00 9.46
N ARG A 104 3.73 6.01 10.35
CA ARG A 104 4.45 7.27 10.15
C ARG A 104 5.96 7.08 10.09
N LYS A 105 6.49 5.99 10.65
CA LYS A 105 7.90 5.61 10.51
C LYS A 105 8.33 5.44 9.04
N ALA A 106 7.41 5.09 8.14
CA ALA A 106 7.64 5.11 6.70
C ALA A 106 8.07 6.50 6.21
N PHE A 107 7.42 7.56 6.71
CA PHE A 107 7.75 8.95 6.35
C PHE A 107 9.18 9.31 6.79
N ALA A 108 9.57 8.91 8.00
CA ALA A 108 10.95 9.10 8.47
C ALA A 108 11.96 8.32 7.62
N ILE A 109 11.67 7.06 7.29
CA ILE A 109 12.51 6.19 6.45
C ILE A 109 12.82 6.84 5.10
N VAL A 110 11.81 7.39 4.43
CA VAL A 110 11.98 8.06 3.12
C VAL A 110 12.55 9.47 3.24
N SER A 111 12.76 9.98 4.46
CA SER A 111 13.34 11.31 4.72
C SER A 111 14.84 11.26 5.05
N GLU A 112 15.40 10.07 5.24
CA GLU A 112 16.80 9.88 5.61
C GLU A 112 17.77 10.44 4.57
N GLY A 113 18.89 11.01 5.06
CA GLY A 113 19.99 11.46 4.22
C GLY A 113 19.55 12.42 3.11
N LYS A 114 19.81 12.03 1.86
CA LYS A 114 19.52 12.83 0.65
C LYS A 114 18.14 12.57 0.03
N LYS A 115 17.32 11.70 0.63
CA LYS A 115 15.97 11.39 0.12
C LYS A 115 15.05 12.60 0.23
N ASP A 116 14.03 12.64 -0.63
CA ASP A 116 13.06 13.75 -0.71
C ASP A 116 12.00 13.71 0.40
N GLY A 117 11.91 12.63 1.17
CA GLY A 117 10.80 12.42 2.10
C GLY A 117 9.55 11.91 1.42
N VAL A 118 8.41 12.37 1.92
CA VAL A 118 7.12 12.21 1.25
C VAL A 118 7.04 13.28 0.16
N ALA A 119 7.02 12.87 -1.11
CA ALA A 119 7.21 13.75 -2.25
C ALA A 119 5.98 13.77 -3.17
N PHE A 120 5.45 14.95 -3.45
CA PHE A 120 4.32 15.15 -4.37
C PHE A 120 4.82 15.62 -5.75
N TYR A 121 4.40 14.90 -6.79
CA TYR A 121 4.75 15.16 -8.19
C TYR A 121 3.50 15.45 -9.03
N GLN A 122 3.68 16.21 -10.11
CA GLN A 122 2.62 16.51 -11.07
C GLN A 122 2.13 15.26 -11.81
N ASP A 123 3.04 14.34 -12.12
CA ASP A 123 2.75 13.09 -12.80
C ASP A 123 3.75 12.00 -12.38
N LEU A 124 3.28 10.77 -12.35
CA LEU A 124 4.06 9.56 -12.11
C LEU A 124 3.82 8.53 -13.24
N GLU A 125 3.71 9.00 -14.48
CA GLU A 125 3.52 8.18 -15.68
C GLU A 125 2.23 7.33 -15.61
N GLY A 126 1.17 7.94 -15.07
CA GLY A 126 -0.14 7.30 -14.90
C GLY A 126 -0.34 6.54 -13.60
N ALA A 127 0.69 6.40 -12.75
CA ALA A 127 0.53 5.88 -11.39
C ALA A 127 -0.01 6.95 -10.43
N SER A 128 -0.79 6.53 -9.42
CA SER A 128 -1.22 7.43 -8.34
C SER A 128 -0.11 7.65 -7.30
N ALA A 129 0.72 6.64 -7.08
CA ALA A 129 1.83 6.70 -6.15
C ALA A 129 2.86 5.61 -6.46
N HIS A 130 4.05 5.73 -5.87
CA HIS A 130 5.08 4.69 -5.83
C HIS A 130 5.80 4.73 -4.48
N GLY A 131 5.90 3.58 -3.83
CA GLY A 131 6.54 3.38 -2.54
C GLY A 131 7.74 2.44 -2.60
N SER A 132 8.82 2.83 -1.93
CA SER A 132 10.02 2.04 -1.69
C SER A 132 10.69 2.53 -0.42
N GLN A 133 11.59 1.76 0.20
CA GLN A 133 12.37 2.30 1.32
C GLN A 133 13.14 3.59 0.96
N ASP A 134 13.38 3.85 -0.33
CA ASP A 134 14.12 5.00 -0.82
C ASP A 134 13.27 6.21 -1.21
N TYR A 135 11.96 6.03 -1.40
CA TYR A 135 11.06 7.11 -1.79
C TYR A 135 9.60 6.80 -1.45
N LEU A 136 8.82 7.85 -1.19
CA LEU A 136 7.36 7.79 -1.17
C LEU A 136 6.84 8.91 -2.07
N ASN A 137 6.56 8.56 -3.32
CA ASN A 137 6.17 9.51 -4.35
C ASN A 137 4.66 9.44 -4.55
N LEU A 138 3.99 10.59 -4.56
CA LEU A 138 2.54 10.71 -4.60
C LEU A 138 2.15 11.69 -5.71
N VAL A 139 1.05 11.45 -6.42
CA VAL A 139 0.42 12.51 -7.21
C VAL A 139 -0.51 13.35 -6.34
N LYS A 140 -0.94 14.50 -6.86
CA LYS A 140 -1.80 15.45 -6.12
C LYS A 140 -3.14 14.86 -5.64
N ASP A 141 -3.61 13.76 -6.20
CA ASP A 141 -4.91 13.16 -5.87
C ASP A 141 -4.77 11.84 -5.09
N ALA A 142 -3.54 11.42 -4.75
CA ALA A 142 -3.32 10.24 -3.92
C ALA A 142 -3.96 10.45 -2.54
N ASP A 143 -4.88 9.56 -2.19
CA ASP A 143 -5.59 9.58 -0.92
C ASP A 143 -4.83 8.83 0.20
N ALA A 144 -5.38 8.83 1.41
CA ALA A 144 -4.73 8.21 2.55
C ALA A 144 -4.68 6.68 2.49
N LEU A 145 -5.61 6.02 1.77
CA LEU A 145 -5.58 4.56 1.59
C LEU A 145 -4.46 4.17 0.65
N VAL A 146 -4.30 4.91 -0.45
CA VAL A 146 -3.13 4.78 -1.34
C VAL A 146 -1.84 5.01 -0.56
N ILE A 147 -1.77 6.05 0.27
CA ILE A 147 -0.57 6.29 1.10
C ILE A 147 -0.31 5.13 2.07
N ALA A 148 -1.34 4.52 2.66
CA ALA A 148 -1.20 3.36 3.55
C ALA A 148 -0.68 2.12 2.81
N HIS A 149 -1.13 1.91 1.56
CA HIS A 149 -0.61 0.88 0.67
C HIS A 149 0.89 1.10 0.43
N GLU A 150 1.29 2.30 0.00
CA GLU A 150 2.69 2.59 -0.31
C GLU A 150 3.61 2.56 0.92
N CYS A 151 3.10 2.97 2.09
CA CYS A 151 3.80 2.76 3.35
C CYS A 151 4.08 1.27 3.59
N GLY A 152 3.20 0.39 3.13
CA GLY A 152 3.41 -1.06 3.11
C GLY A 152 4.74 -1.45 2.44
N HIS A 153 4.96 -0.98 1.22
CA HIS A 153 6.21 -1.19 0.49
C HIS A 153 7.42 -0.59 1.21
N VAL A 154 7.30 0.63 1.72
CA VAL A 154 8.40 1.32 2.44
C VAL A 154 8.85 0.50 3.66
N LEU A 155 7.89 0.03 4.46
CA LEU A 155 8.14 -0.71 5.71
C LEU A 155 8.67 -2.12 5.43
N GLU A 156 8.09 -2.81 4.47
CA GLU A 156 8.56 -4.13 4.02
C GLU A 156 10.01 -4.06 3.56
N GLN A 157 10.33 -3.15 2.63
CA GLN A 157 11.66 -3.09 2.04
C GLN A 157 12.72 -2.69 3.08
N ARG A 158 12.34 -1.85 4.06
CA ARG A 158 13.20 -1.51 5.19
C ARG A 158 13.59 -2.74 6.01
N VAL A 159 12.67 -3.68 6.20
CA VAL A 159 12.94 -4.92 6.94
C VAL A 159 13.66 -5.92 6.05
N THR A 160 13.21 -6.11 4.81
CA THR A 160 13.79 -7.06 3.86
C THR A 160 15.26 -6.76 3.52
N SER A 161 15.66 -5.48 3.50
CA SER A 161 17.07 -5.10 3.31
C SER A 161 18.00 -5.60 4.42
N LYS A 162 17.46 -5.86 5.62
CA LYS A 162 18.19 -6.42 6.77
C LYS A 162 17.93 -7.91 6.95
N LEU A 163 16.73 -8.37 6.60
CA LEU A 163 16.22 -9.73 6.76
C LEU A 163 15.68 -10.25 5.41
N PRO A 164 16.53 -10.77 4.51
CA PRO A 164 16.12 -11.11 3.14
C PRO A 164 15.03 -12.20 3.00
N LYS A 165 14.61 -12.83 4.11
CA LYS A 165 13.59 -13.89 4.13
C LYS A 165 12.17 -13.38 4.37
N THR A 166 11.98 -12.10 4.72
CA THR A 166 10.66 -11.52 5.04
C THR A 166 9.61 -11.80 3.95
N LEU A 167 9.90 -11.48 2.69
CA LEU A 167 8.94 -11.69 1.59
C LEU A 167 8.68 -13.19 1.32
N ALA A 168 9.65 -14.08 1.58
CA ALA A 168 9.46 -15.51 1.46
C ALA A 168 8.54 -16.06 2.58
N GLN A 169 8.69 -15.54 3.81
CA GLN A 169 7.79 -15.82 4.94
C GLN A 169 6.38 -15.32 4.64
N TRP A 170 6.25 -14.09 4.14
CA TRP A 170 4.98 -13.53 3.69
C TRP A 170 4.29 -14.41 2.65
N LYS A 171 5.02 -14.86 1.62
CA LYS A 171 4.49 -15.77 0.59
C LYS A 171 4.03 -17.12 1.17
N SER A 172 4.64 -17.59 2.26
CA SER A 172 4.16 -18.76 3.00
C SER A 172 2.85 -18.46 3.74
N ALA A 173 2.75 -17.29 4.37
CA ALA A 173 1.55 -16.83 5.07
C ALA A 173 0.34 -16.70 4.12
N ILE A 174 0.51 -16.10 2.94
CA ILE A 174 -0.55 -16.01 1.90
C ILE A 174 -1.18 -17.39 1.64
N LYS A 175 -0.34 -18.40 1.40
CA LYS A 175 -0.81 -19.75 1.07
C LYS A 175 -1.55 -20.42 2.23
N LYS A 176 -1.08 -20.20 3.46
CA LYS A 176 -1.62 -20.85 4.66
C LYS A 176 -2.91 -20.18 5.14
N ASP A 177 -3.01 -18.86 5.07
CA ASP A 177 -4.24 -18.14 5.40
C ASP A 177 -5.35 -18.41 4.39
N GLY A 178 -4.99 -18.71 3.13
CA GLY A 178 -5.94 -19.24 2.14
C GLY A 178 -7.06 -18.28 1.71
N ILE A 179 -6.95 -16.99 2.07
CA ILE A 179 -7.94 -15.93 1.84
C ILE A 179 -7.35 -14.84 0.93
N SER A 180 -8.14 -14.33 -0.01
CA SER A 180 -7.72 -13.26 -0.93
C SER A 180 -7.55 -11.94 -0.15
N VAL A 181 -6.53 -11.14 -0.45
CA VAL A 181 -6.44 -9.78 0.12
C VAL A 181 -7.25 -8.81 -0.72
N SER A 182 -7.00 -8.75 -2.02
CA SER A 182 -7.67 -7.93 -3.02
C SER A 182 -7.38 -8.51 -4.41
N ALA A 183 -8.14 -8.10 -5.42
CA ALA A 183 -7.88 -8.54 -6.80
C ALA A 183 -6.51 -8.05 -7.32
N TYR A 184 -6.02 -6.91 -6.81
CA TYR A 184 -4.72 -6.35 -7.17
C TYR A 184 -3.60 -7.08 -6.43
N GLY A 185 -3.71 -7.23 -5.10
CA GLY A 185 -2.70 -7.87 -4.27
C GLY A 185 -2.49 -9.34 -4.59
N ASP A 186 -3.53 -10.05 -5.02
CA ASP A 186 -3.44 -11.48 -5.38
C ASP A 186 -2.51 -11.77 -6.58
N GLN A 187 -2.02 -10.74 -7.29
CA GLN A 187 -1.12 -10.89 -8.45
C GLN A 187 0.30 -11.28 -8.04
N VAL A 188 0.89 -10.60 -7.05
CA VAL A 188 2.28 -10.82 -6.61
C VAL A 188 2.44 -10.52 -5.11
N ALA A 189 3.39 -11.18 -4.46
CA ALA A 189 3.48 -11.17 -2.99
C ALA A 189 3.78 -9.80 -2.36
N HIS A 190 4.50 -8.90 -3.05
CA HIS A 190 4.77 -7.55 -2.52
C HIS A 190 3.53 -6.65 -2.62
N GLU A 191 2.71 -6.83 -3.65
CA GLU A 191 1.41 -6.16 -3.77
C GLU A 191 0.41 -6.73 -2.76
N ASP A 192 0.38 -8.06 -2.55
CA ASP A 192 -0.45 -8.66 -1.48
C ASP A 192 -0.13 -8.03 -0.11
N LEU A 193 1.16 -7.83 0.17
CA LEU A 193 1.61 -7.21 1.41
C LEU A 193 1.20 -5.75 1.52
N ALA A 194 1.38 -4.96 0.46
CA ALA A 194 0.98 -3.55 0.46
C ALA A 194 -0.54 -3.38 0.56
N GLU A 195 -1.29 -4.28 -0.07
CA GLU A 195 -2.75 -4.35 0.07
C GLU A 195 -3.15 -4.75 1.50
N PHE A 196 -2.46 -5.74 2.09
CA PHE A 196 -2.68 -6.12 3.48
C PHE A 196 -2.34 -4.96 4.43
N SER A 197 -1.30 -4.20 4.11
CA SER A 197 -0.89 -3.02 4.88
C SER A 197 -2.02 -1.98 4.96
N TYR A 198 -2.69 -1.59 3.87
CA TYR A 198 -3.80 -0.65 4.04
C TYR A 198 -5.04 -1.30 4.71
N VAL A 199 -5.34 -2.58 4.45
CA VAL A 199 -6.44 -3.28 5.14
C VAL A 199 -6.19 -3.33 6.65
N TYR A 200 -4.95 -3.57 7.05
CA TYR A 200 -4.55 -3.50 8.44
C TYR A 200 -4.73 -2.08 8.99
N ALA A 201 -4.29 -1.05 8.26
CA ALA A 201 -4.42 0.35 8.71
C ALA A 201 -5.89 0.74 8.92
N THR A 202 -6.79 0.33 8.01
CA THR A 202 -8.23 0.60 8.13
C THR A 202 -8.85 -0.18 9.29
N CYS A 203 -8.43 -1.43 9.51
CA CYS A 203 -8.86 -2.22 10.66
C CYS A 203 -8.36 -1.64 11.99
N LEU A 204 -7.12 -1.13 12.04
CA LEU A 204 -6.56 -0.48 13.22
C LEU A 204 -7.37 0.78 13.58
N ASP A 205 -7.59 1.68 12.62
CA ASP A 205 -8.40 2.89 12.83
C ASP A 205 -9.86 2.53 13.19
N GLY A 206 -10.43 1.53 12.50
CA GLY A 206 -11.79 1.05 12.68
C GLY A 206 -12.05 0.24 13.97
N GLY A 207 -11.00 -0.21 14.67
CA GLY A 207 -11.13 -1.10 15.84
C GLY A 207 -11.58 -2.51 15.47
N LYS A 208 -11.01 -3.07 14.39
CA LYS A 208 -11.35 -4.37 13.80
C LYS A 208 -10.15 -5.32 13.63
N LEU A 209 -9.03 -5.04 14.30
CA LEU A 209 -7.84 -5.90 14.22
C LEU A 209 -8.12 -7.36 14.64
N ASP A 210 -8.91 -7.59 15.69
CA ASP A 210 -9.26 -8.97 16.11
C ASP A 210 -9.95 -9.76 14.98
N ALA A 211 -10.82 -9.10 14.21
CA ALA A 211 -11.49 -9.72 13.08
C ALA A 211 -10.52 -10.00 11.92
N LEU A 212 -9.61 -9.06 11.63
CA LEU A 212 -8.56 -9.27 10.62
C LEU A 212 -7.63 -10.42 11.00
N GLN A 213 -7.20 -10.46 12.28
CA GLN A 213 -6.36 -11.53 12.82
C GLN A 213 -7.04 -12.89 12.74
N ALA A 214 -8.34 -12.97 13.02
CA ALA A 214 -9.09 -14.23 12.91
C ALA A 214 -9.17 -14.74 11.47
N LEU A 215 -9.28 -13.83 10.49
CA LEU A 215 -9.37 -14.18 9.07
C LEU A 215 -8.02 -14.51 8.43
N SER A 216 -6.94 -13.84 8.84
CA SER A 216 -5.62 -13.97 8.23
C SER A 216 -4.50 -13.96 9.28
N PRO A 217 -4.45 -14.95 10.18
CA PRO A 217 -3.60 -14.91 11.37
C PRO A 217 -2.11 -14.86 11.06
N LEU A 218 -1.66 -15.49 9.98
CA LEU A 218 -0.23 -15.55 9.66
C LEU A 218 0.25 -14.26 9.00
N ARG A 219 -0.49 -13.71 8.02
CA ARG A 219 -0.17 -12.39 7.47
C ARG A 219 -0.26 -11.31 8.55
N PHE A 220 -1.25 -11.40 9.45
CA PHE A 220 -1.35 -10.49 10.59
C PHE A 220 -0.08 -10.54 11.46
N SER A 221 0.38 -11.74 11.85
CA SER A 221 1.59 -11.90 12.65
C SER A 221 2.84 -11.39 11.95
N GLU A 222 3.02 -11.72 10.67
CA GLU A 222 4.18 -11.26 9.90
C GLU A 222 4.16 -9.74 9.72
N TRP A 223 2.98 -9.14 9.54
CA TRP A 223 2.84 -7.68 9.42
C TRP A 223 3.16 -6.96 10.74
N GLU A 224 2.71 -7.50 11.86
CA GLU A 224 3.09 -7.02 13.21
C GLU A 224 4.61 -7.04 13.41
N ASP A 225 5.27 -8.10 12.96
CA ASP A 225 6.73 -8.21 13.06
C ASP A 225 7.45 -7.22 12.15
N ILE A 226 6.95 -6.99 10.93
CA ILE A 226 7.45 -5.94 10.03
C ILE A 226 7.29 -4.56 10.68
N LEU A 227 6.09 -4.26 11.21
CA LEU A 227 5.82 -3.00 11.89
C LEU A 227 6.79 -2.79 13.06
N LYS A 228 7.09 -3.82 13.86
CA LYS A 228 8.05 -3.71 14.98
C LYS A 228 9.50 -3.54 14.52
N ALA A 229 9.90 -4.18 13.42
CA ALA A 229 11.29 -4.20 12.95
C ALA A 229 11.68 -3.02 12.04
N ALA A 230 10.70 -2.37 11.39
CA ALA A 230 10.92 -1.33 10.39
C ALA A 230 11.35 0.02 10.98
N GLU A 231 12.50 0.08 11.65
CA GLU A 231 12.96 1.31 12.31
C GLU A 231 13.76 2.23 11.36
N PRO A 232 13.51 3.56 11.40
CA PRO A 232 14.34 4.54 10.71
C PRO A 232 15.75 4.55 11.31
N VAL A 233 16.74 4.96 10.52
CA VAL A 233 18.10 5.17 11.00
C VAL A 233 18.08 6.31 12.01
N LYS A 234 18.50 6.01 13.24
CA LYS A 234 18.76 7.04 14.25
C LYS A 234 19.91 7.91 13.75
N VAL A 235 19.64 9.18 13.50
CA VAL A 235 20.71 10.16 13.29
C VAL A 235 21.29 10.48 14.67
N PRO A 236 22.61 10.29 14.88
CA PRO A 236 23.25 10.59 16.17
C PRO A 236 23.17 12.07 16.55
#